data_AF-A0A7K0SMB2-F1
#
_entry.id   AF-A0A7K0SMB2-F1
#
_cell.length_a   1.000
_cell.length_b   1.000
_cell.length_c   1.000
_cell.angle_alpha   90.00
_cell.angle_beta   90.00
_cell.angle_gamma   90.00
#
_symmetry.space_group_name_H-M   'P 1'
#
loop_
_entity.id
_entity.type
_entity.pdbx_description
1 polymer ?
#
loop_
_entity_poly.entity_id
_entity_poly.type
_entity_poly.pdbx_seq_one_letter_code
_entity_poly.pdbx_strand_id
1 'polypeptide(L)'
;MAVRELKNFINGKYVEASSSERSDVVNPATGKTYATAAVSSEADVASAYKAAEAAFEVWSNFTPSERQLALFRIADSLAARSGEAADVESENTGKPRPTLVEYEMDPSVDQIRFFAGAARNLEGRATAEYARDHTSSIRREPIGVIGQVTPWNYPLNMAVWKFAPAIAAGNTVVLKPSDTTPASTLLLAEIAAEHLPPGVFNVVTGNRDTGRAMIENEIPQMVSITGSVRAGMEVAKSAAADVKKVHLELGGKAPVIVFPDADLQKAAAQIVVAGYFNAGQDCTAATRILVHENVHD
;
A
#
# COMPACT_ATOMS: atom_id res chain seq x y z
N MET A 1 26.05 -11.86 8.41
CA MET A 1 25.11 -11.10 9.26
C MET A 1 24.14 -12.10 9.87
N ALA A 2 23.67 -11.87 11.09
CA ALA A 2 22.64 -12.72 11.69
C ALA A 2 21.34 -12.57 10.91
N VAL A 3 20.58 -13.66 10.74
CA VAL A 3 19.25 -13.63 10.13
C VAL A 3 18.33 -12.82 11.05
N ARG A 4 17.72 -11.76 10.53
CA ARG A 4 16.79 -10.91 11.30
C ARG A 4 15.46 -11.61 11.52
N GLU A 5 14.81 -11.30 12.63
CA GLU A 5 13.45 -11.77 12.91
C GLU A 5 12.47 -10.61 12.77
N LEU A 6 11.67 -10.63 11.70
CA LEU A 6 10.62 -9.65 11.45
C LEU A 6 9.37 -10.03 12.23
N LYS A 7 8.83 -9.05 12.95
CA LYS A 7 7.67 -9.17 13.82
C LYS A 7 6.50 -8.41 13.22
N ASN A 8 5.29 -8.67 13.70
CA ASN A 8 4.15 -7.81 13.38
C ASN A 8 4.35 -6.44 14.02
N PHE A 9 3.71 -5.41 13.46
CA PHE A 9 3.66 -4.07 14.03
C PHE A 9 2.21 -3.75 14.39
N ILE A 10 1.83 -3.89 15.65
CA ILE A 10 0.43 -3.74 16.09
C ILE A 10 0.39 -2.76 17.25
N ASN A 11 -0.57 -1.85 17.21
CA ASN A 11 -0.82 -0.88 18.28
C ASN A 11 0.43 -0.04 18.63
N GLY A 12 1.12 0.44 17.60
CA GLY A 12 2.28 1.34 17.74
C GLY A 12 3.60 0.66 18.15
N LYS A 13 3.69 -0.67 18.11
CA LYS A 13 4.92 -1.40 18.50
C LYS A 13 5.08 -2.72 17.77
N TYR A 14 6.33 -3.20 17.70
CA TYR A 14 6.62 -4.55 17.24
C TYR A 14 6.13 -5.60 18.27
N VAL A 15 5.46 -6.63 17.79
CA VAL A 15 4.88 -7.71 18.60
C VAL A 15 5.14 -9.08 17.95
N GLU A 16 5.43 -10.08 18.77
CA GLU A 16 5.50 -11.46 18.28
C GLU A 16 4.13 -11.93 17.80
N ALA A 17 4.12 -12.75 16.75
CA ALA A 17 2.93 -13.50 16.40
C ALA A 17 2.69 -14.61 17.43
N SER A 18 1.43 -14.93 17.66
CA SER A 18 1.03 -16.11 18.45
C SER A 18 1.40 -17.42 17.75
N SER A 19 1.49 -17.40 16.41
CA SER A 19 2.03 -18.51 15.61
C SER A 19 3.55 -18.62 15.77
N SER A 20 4.05 -19.85 15.92
CA SER A 20 5.48 -20.15 15.85
C SER A 20 5.98 -20.38 14.41
N GLU A 21 5.08 -20.45 13.42
CA GLU A 21 5.43 -20.63 12.02
C GLU A 21 6.09 -19.36 11.47
N ARG A 22 7.18 -19.55 10.70
CA ARG A 22 7.92 -18.46 10.05
C ARG A 22 8.24 -18.80 8.61
N SER A 23 8.39 -17.77 7.78
CA SER A 23 8.82 -17.88 6.39
C SER A 23 10.13 -17.14 6.18
N ASP A 24 11.01 -17.72 5.36
CA ASP A 24 12.26 -17.08 4.94
C ASP A 24 11.98 -15.86 4.05
N VAL A 25 12.71 -14.78 4.31
CA VAL A 25 12.78 -13.60 3.45
C VAL A 25 14.16 -13.59 2.81
N VAL A 26 14.16 -13.83 1.50
CA VAL A 26 15.36 -14.06 0.70
C VAL A 26 15.75 -12.79 -0.02
N ASN A 27 17.03 -12.41 0.06
CA ASN A 27 17.56 -11.34 -0.77
C ASN A 27 17.73 -11.89 -2.20
N PRO A 28 16.94 -11.41 -3.19
CA PRO A 28 16.93 -12.00 -4.52
C PRO A 28 18.23 -11.78 -5.31
N ALA A 29 19.04 -10.78 -4.95
CA ALA A 29 20.35 -10.55 -5.57
C ALA A 29 21.42 -11.57 -5.13
N THR A 30 21.23 -12.21 -3.97
CA THR A 30 22.22 -13.15 -3.39
C THR A 30 21.70 -14.57 -3.24
N GLY A 31 20.38 -14.76 -3.27
CA GLY A 31 19.71 -16.04 -2.99
C GLY A 31 19.79 -16.48 -1.53
N LYS A 32 20.26 -15.61 -0.61
CA LYS A 32 20.42 -15.93 0.82
C LYS A 32 19.27 -15.36 1.64
N THR A 33 18.80 -16.13 2.60
CA THR A 33 17.88 -15.67 3.64
C THR A 33 18.56 -14.61 4.49
N TYR A 34 18.01 -13.40 4.53
CA TYR A 34 18.50 -12.30 5.35
C TYR A 34 17.62 -12.03 6.58
N ALA A 35 16.36 -12.48 6.52
CA ALA A 35 15.41 -12.39 7.61
C ALA A 35 14.40 -13.55 7.56
N THR A 36 13.68 -13.75 8.65
CA THR A 36 12.46 -14.57 8.70
C THR A 36 11.30 -13.70 9.15
N ALA A 37 10.11 -13.90 8.59
CA ALA A 37 8.88 -13.20 8.99
C ALA A 37 7.91 -14.19 9.63
N ALA A 38 7.09 -13.71 10.56
CA ALA A 38 6.05 -14.55 11.15
C ALA A 38 4.98 -14.91 10.10
N VAL A 39 4.49 -16.14 10.13
CA VAL A 39 3.28 -16.54 9.42
C VAL A 39 2.12 -16.37 10.40
N SER A 40 1.58 -15.15 10.43
CA SER A 40 0.55 -14.78 11.41
C SER A 40 -0.73 -15.57 11.23
N SER A 41 -1.29 -16.01 12.35
CA SER A 41 -2.55 -16.74 12.43
C SER A 41 -3.77 -15.83 12.31
N GLU A 42 -4.95 -16.42 12.23
CA GLU A 42 -6.22 -15.69 12.33
C GLU A 42 -6.35 -14.91 13.66
N ALA A 43 -5.81 -15.44 14.78
CA ALA A 43 -5.83 -14.77 16.07
C ALA A 43 -4.98 -13.48 16.06
N ASP A 44 -3.83 -13.51 15.38
CA ASP A 44 -2.96 -12.34 15.21
C ASP A 44 -3.64 -11.27 14.35
N VAL A 45 -4.30 -11.69 13.26
CA VAL A 45 -5.11 -10.82 12.41
C VAL A 45 -6.25 -10.17 13.21
N ALA A 46 -6.98 -10.96 13.98
CA ALA A 46 -8.07 -10.47 14.84
C ALA A 46 -7.56 -9.48 15.90
N SER A 47 -6.38 -9.72 16.47
CA SER A 47 -5.74 -8.78 17.41
C SER A 47 -5.40 -7.44 16.74
N ALA A 48 -4.85 -7.47 15.52
CA ALA A 48 -4.55 -6.26 14.77
C ALA A 48 -5.82 -5.46 14.42
N TYR A 49 -6.89 -6.15 13.99
CA TYR A 49 -8.16 -5.48 13.69
C TYR A 49 -8.84 -4.90 14.92
N LYS A 50 -8.81 -5.57 16.08
CA LYS A 50 -9.32 -5.00 17.34
C LYS A 50 -8.55 -3.75 17.75
N ALA A 51 -7.24 -3.72 17.56
CA ALA A 51 -6.44 -2.52 17.79
C ALA A 51 -6.84 -1.37 16.84
N ALA A 52 -7.07 -1.68 15.57
CA ALA A 52 -7.52 -0.72 14.58
C ALA A 52 -8.94 -0.18 14.84
N GLU A 53 -9.86 -1.04 15.28
CA GLU A 53 -11.22 -0.67 15.67
C GLU A 53 -11.22 0.26 16.89
N ALA A 54 -10.48 -0.10 17.95
CA ALA A 54 -10.35 0.75 19.13
C ALA A 54 -9.71 2.11 18.80
N ALA A 55 -8.72 2.14 17.91
CA ALA A 55 -8.10 3.39 17.46
C ALA A 55 -9.04 4.24 16.59
N PHE A 56 -9.99 3.62 15.87
CA PHE A 56 -10.91 4.32 14.98
C PHE A 56 -11.87 5.23 15.75
N GLU A 57 -12.34 4.81 16.93
CA GLU A 57 -13.18 5.62 17.83
C GLU A 57 -12.53 6.97 18.18
N VAL A 58 -11.20 7.01 18.20
CA VAL A 58 -10.43 8.24 18.47
C VAL A 58 -10.05 8.94 17.16
N TRP A 59 -9.45 8.23 16.21
CA TRP A 59 -8.89 8.81 14.99
C TRP A 59 -9.95 9.40 14.04
N SER A 60 -11.14 8.81 13.99
CA SER A 60 -12.24 9.34 13.16
C SER A 60 -12.69 10.74 13.60
N ASN A 61 -12.49 11.07 14.88
CA ASN A 61 -12.81 12.36 15.47
C ASN A 61 -11.72 13.42 15.29
N PHE A 62 -10.53 13.05 14.81
CA PHE A 62 -9.49 14.03 14.50
C PHE A 62 -10.00 14.98 13.41
N THR A 63 -9.64 16.25 13.51
CA THR A 63 -9.95 17.23 12.48
C THR A 63 -9.13 16.96 11.22
N PRO A 64 -9.61 17.39 10.03
CA PRO A 64 -8.81 17.41 8.81
C PRO A 64 -7.41 18.01 8.97
N SER A 65 -7.25 19.05 9.79
CA SER A 65 -5.95 19.67 10.07
C SER A 65 -5.02 18.79 10.89
N GLU A 66 -5.52 18.06 11.88
CA GLU A 66 -4.69 17.15 12.69
C GLU A 66 -4.24 15.95 11.85
N ARG A 67 -5.12 15.39 11.01
CA ARG A 67 -4.77 14.31 10.09
C ARG A 67 -3.74 14.76 9.04
N GLN A 68 -3.91 15.96 8.49
CA GLN A 68 -2.93 16.58 7.59
C GLN A 68 -1.57 16.72 8.28
N LEU A 69 -1.53 17.25 9.50
CA LEU A 69 -0.28 17.47 10.22
C LEU A 69 0.46 16.15 10.50
N ALA A 70 -0.27 15.10 10.89
CA ALA A 70 0.30 13.77 11.07
C ALA A 70 0.95 13.26 9.77
N LEU A 71 0.24 13.34 8.64
CA LEU A 71 0.78 12.90 7.34
C LEU A 71 1.99 13.71 6.88
N PHE A 72 2.01 15.04 7.09
CA PHE A 72 3.21 15.83 6.80
C PHE A 72 4.42 15.38 7.63
N ARG A 73 4.23 15.13 8.92
CA ARG A 73 5.32 14.64 9.78
C ARG A 73 5.81 13.25 9.38
N ILE A 74 4.91 12.36 8.96
CA ILE A 74 5.28 11.05 8.41
C ILE A 74 6.13 11.22 7.14
N ALA A 75 5.71 12.11 6.23
CA ALA A 75 6.46 12.39 5.01
C ALA A 75 7.86 12.93 5.33
N ASP A 76 7.98 13.83 6.30
CA ASP A 76 9.26 14.41 6.71
C ASP A 76 10.18 13.37 7.40
N SER A 77 9.64 12.51 8.27
CA SER A 77 10.42 11.40 8.86
C SER A 77 10.86 10.39 7.79
N LEU A 78 10.00 10.06 6.81
CA LEU A 78 10.38 9.19 5.70
C LEU A 78 11.45 9.83 4.81
N ALA A 79 11.33 11.12 4.51
CA ALA A 79 12.34 11.85 3.74
C ALA A 79 13.71 11.85 4.44
N ALA A 80 13.72 12.08 5.76
CA ALA A 80 14.92 12.03 6.58
C ALA A 80 15.56 10.64 6.63
N ARG A 81 14.76 9.57 6.50
CA ARG A 81 15.20 8.16 6.47
C ARG A 81 15.19 7.55 5.06
N SER A 82 15.14 8.36 4.00
CA SER A 82 15.02 7.90 2.61
C SER A 82 16.16 6.96 2.19
N GLY A 83 17.38 7.23 2.65
CA GLY A 83 18.52 6.34 2.42
C GLY A 83 18.34 4.95 3.04
N GLU A 84 17.90 4.89 4.31
CA GLU A 84 17.60 3.64 5.01
C GLU A 84 16.45 2.90 4.34
N ALA A 85 15.37 3.60 4.00
CA ALA A 85 14.22 3.03 3.33
C ALA A 85 14.58 2.44 1.95
N ALA A 86 15.44 3.12 1.19
CA ALA A 86 15.98 2.60 -0.06
C ALA A 86 16.91 1.38 0.14
N ASP A 87 17.70 1.33 1.21
CA ASP A 87 18.53 0.16 1.54
C ASP A 87 17.66 -1.06 1.82
N VAL A 88 16.62 -0.89 2.66
CA VAL A 88 15.65 -1.94 2.96
C VAL A 88 14.91 -2.37 1.70
N GLU A 89 14.38 -1.44 0.91
CA GLU A 89 13.66 -1.75 -0.33
C GLU A 89 14.53 -2.51 -1.33
N SER A 90 15.80 -2.12 -1.50
CA SER A 90 16.76 -2.80 -2.39
C SER A 90 17.05 -4.23 -1.93
N GLU A 91 17.31 -4.45 -0.64
CA GLU A 91 17.58 -5.78 -0.10
C GLU A 91 16.36 -6.71 -0.20
N ASN A 92 15.18 -6.13 0.02
CA ASN A 92 13.88 -6.80 0.03
C ASN A 92 13.43 -7.21 -1.39
N THR A 93 13.76 -6.41 -2.42
CA THR A 93 13.25 -6.60 -3.80
C THR A 93 14.31 -6.92 -4.85
N GLY A 94 15.59 -6.65 -4.58
CA GLY A 94 16.70 -6.77 -5.54
C GLY A 94 16.86 -5.58 -6.48
N LYS A 95 16.04 -4.52 -6.34
CA LYS A 95 16.13 -3.34 -7.20
C LYS A 95 17.48 -2.62 -7.03
N PRO A 96 18.04 -2.01 -8.09
CA PRO A 96 19.28 -1.26 -8.01
C PRO A 96 19.21 -0.13 -6.97
N ARG A 97 20.01 -0.23 -5.92
CA ARG A 97 20.02 0.75 -4.82
C ARG A 97 20.26 2.22 -5.24
N PRO A 98 21.13 2.54 -6.22
CA PRO A 98 21.43 3.93 -6.57
C PRO A 98 20.23 4.75 -7.05
N THR A 99 19.19 4.09 -7.57
CA THR A 99 18.02 4.74 -8.19
C THR A 99 16.84 4.87 -7.21
N LEU A 100 16.80 4.10 -6.14
CA LEU A 100 15.57 3.97 -5.32
C LEU A 100 15.16 5.23 -4.56
N VAL A 101 16.10 6.08 -4.17
CA VAL A 101 15.74 7.34 -3.47
C VAL A 101 14.92 8.22 -4.43
N GLU A 102 15.48 8.52 -5.60
CA GLU A 102 14.87 9.40 -6.60
C GLU A 102 13.58 8.80 -7.17
N TYR A 103 13.55 7.50 -7.48
CA TYR A 103 12.42 6.91 -8.22
C TYR A 103 11.35 6.27 -7.34
N GLU A 104 11.59 6.04 -6.05
CA GLU A 104 10.59 5.42 -5.17
C GLU A 104 10.39 6.17 -3.85
N MET A 105 11.46 6.56 -3.15
CA MET A 105 11.32 7.24 -1.86
C MET A 105 10.77 8.66 -2.02
N ASP A 106 11.34 9.44 -2.95
CA ASP A 106 10.88 10.82 -3.19
C ASP A 106 9.42 10.86 -3.69
N PRO A 107 8.99 10.02 -4.66
CA PRO A 107 7.58 9.91 -5.03
C PRO A 107 6.68 9.44 -3.89
N SER A 108 7.15 8.54 -3.02
CA SER A 108 6.39 8.13 -1.83
C SER A 108 6.19 9.27 -0.84
N VAL A 109 7.24 10.05 -0.58
CA VAL A 109 7.17 11.26 0.25
C VAL A 109 6.19 12.26 -0.36
N ASP A 110 6.29 12.51 -1.66
CA ASP A 110 5.37 13.41 -2.37
C ASP A 110 3.92 12.93 -2.30
N GLN A 111 3.68 11.62 -2.48
CA GLN A 111 2.33 11.06 -2.39
C GLN A 111 1.71 11.20 -0.99
N ILE A 112 2.51 11.03 0.08
CA ILE A 112 2.03 11.28 1.44
C ILE A 112 1.66 12.75 1.61
N ARG A 113 2.48 13.68 1.11
CA ARG A 113 2.20 15.13 1.12
C ARG A 113 0.95 15.49 0.31
N PHE A 114 0.76 14.85 -0.84
CA PHE A 114 -0.45 15.00 -1.64
C PHE A 114 -1.70 14.64 -0.84
N PHE A 115 -1.71 13.48 -0.17
CA PHE A 115 -2.86 13.08 0.64
C PHE A 115 -3.01 13.88 1.94
N ALA A 116 -1.92 14.42 2.49
CA ALA A 116 -1.98 15.40 3.57
C ALA A 116 -2.72 16.68 3.11
N GLY A 117 -2.47 17.15 1.89
CA GLY A 117 -3.24 18.23 1.26
C GLY A 117 -4.70 17.86 1.00
N ALA A 118 -4.94 16.65 0.47
CA ALA A 118 -6.28 16.15 0.17
C ALA A 118 -7.16 16.01 1.42
N ALA A 119 -6.58 15.72 2.60
CA ALA A 119 -7.30 15.60 3.86
C ALA A 119 -8.16 16.84 4.19
N ARG A 120 -7.77 18.03 3.73
CA ARG A 120 -8.49 19.31 3.95
C ARG A 120 -9.33 19.78 2.77
N ASN A 121 -9.30 19.06 1.65
CA ASN A 121 -10.02 19.42 0.42
C ASN A 121 -11.07 18.36 0.09
N LEU A 122 -12.01 18.13 1.02
CA LEU A 122 -13.11 17.20 0.79
C LEU A 122 -14.18 17.85 -0.09
N GLU A 123 -14.39 17.28 -1.28
CA GLU A 123 -15.42 17.73 -2.20
C GLU A 123 -16.81 17.17 -1.84
N GLY A 124 -17.83 18.02 -1.96
CA GLY A 124 -19.24 17.69 -1.71
C GLY A 124 -20.18 18.58 -2.52
N ARG A 125 -21.43 18.14 -2.66
CA ARG A 125 -22.49 18.99 -3.25
C ARG A 125 -22.91 20.05 -2.25
N ALA A 126 -23.37 21.20 -2.75
CA ALA A 126 -23.89 22.26 -1.90
C ALA A 126 -25.08 21.76 -1.07
N THR A 127 -25.05 22.07 0.23
CA THR A 127 -26.21 21.97 1.12
C THR A 127 -27.25 23.01 0.69
N ALA A 128 -28.48 22.57 0.41
CA ALA A 128 -29.55 23.45 -0.08
C ALA A 128 -30.95 22.85 0.15
N GLU A 129 -31.98 23.68 -0.07
CA GLU A 129 -33.40 23.33 -0.02
C GLU A 129 -33.90 22.82 -1.38
N TYR A 130 -33.66 21.53 -1.67
CA TYR A 130 -34.20 20.90 -2.89
C TYR A 130 -35.70 20.58 -2.80
N ALA A 131 -36.24 20.59 -1.58
CA ALA A 131 -37.67 20.51 -1.30
C ALA A 131 -38.05 21.59 -0.29
N ARG A 132 -39.26 22.13 -0.42
CA ARG A 132 -39.78 23.18 0.47
C ARG A 132 -39.69 22.71 1.92
N ASP A 133 -39.20 23.57 2.79
CA ASP A 133 -39.06 23.35 4.24
C ASP A 133 -38.13 22.16 4.62
N HIS A 134 -37.24 21.73 3.70
CA HIS A 134 -36.27 20.66 3.95
C HIS A 134 -34.86 21.04 3.48
N THR A 135 -33.89 21.06 4.40
CA THR A 135 -32.47 21.19 4.05
C THR A 135 -31.86 19.82 3.76
N SER A 136 -31.23 19.65 2.60
CA SER A 136 -30.49 18.43 2.24
C SER A 136 -28.99 18.70 2.24
N SER A 137 -28.21 17.79 2.82
CA SER A 137 -26.74 17.86 2.83
C SER A 137 -26.13 16.50 2.48
N ILE A 138 -24.92 16.52 1.92
CA ILE A 138 -24.12 15.32 1.65
C ILE A 138 -22.81 15.45 2.40
N ARG A 139 -22.52 14.49 3.28
CA ARG A 139 -21.26 14.41 4.02
C ARG A 139 -20.50 13.16 3.61
N ARG A 140 -19.17 13.29 3.49
CA ARG A 140 -18.26 12.14 3.38
C ARG A 140 -17.73 11.82 4.76
N GLU A 141 -17.89 10.58 5.18
CA GLU A 141 -17.39 10.06 6.46
C GLU A 141 -16.40 8.92 6.17
N PRO A 142 -15.43 8.69 7.07
CA PRO A 142 -14.57 7.52 6.97
C PRO A 142 -15.41 6.24 6.97
N ILE A 143 -14.89 5.21 6.30
CA ILE A 143 -15.52 3.90 6.20
C ILE A 143 -15.41 3.13 7.52
N GLY A 144 -14.32 3.30 8.27
CA GLY A 144 -14.03 2.51 9.46
C GLY A 144 -12.61 1.95 9.42
N VAL A 145 -12.49 0.68 9.76
CA VAL A 145 -11.25 -0.09 9.60
C VAL A 145 -11.13 -0.59 8.16
N ILE A 146 -9.94 -0.48 7.58
CA ILE A 146 -9.64 -0.95 6.21
C ILE A 146 -8.58 -2.05 6.25
N GLY A 147 -8.91 -3.21 5.70
CA GLY A 147 -7.97 -4.29 5.44
C GLY A 147 -7.21 -4.05 4.13
N GLN A 148 -5.87 -4.14 4.16
CA GLN A 148 -5.04 -3.81 3.00
C GLN A 148 -4.04 -4.93 2.70
N VAL A 149 -3.85 -5.25 1.43
CA VAL A 149 -2.85 -6.23 0.97
C VAL A 149 -2.02 -5.61 -0.15
N THR A 150 -0.70 -5.61 -0.01
CA THR A 150 0.23 -5.04 -1.00
C THR A 150 1.11 -6.11 -1.66
N PRO A 151 1.49 -5.91 -2.94
CA PRO A 151 2.34 -6.83 -3.69
C PRO A 151 3.82 -6.59 -3.39
N TRP A 152 4.67 -7.46 -3.96
CA TRP A 152 6.11 -7.46 -3.74
C TRP A 152 6.92 -6.55 -4.66
N ASN A 153 6.33 -6.02 -5.73
CA ASN A 153 7.10 -5.32 -6.77
C ASN A 153 7.40 -3.86 -6.43
N TYR A 154 6.58 -3.21 -5.60
CA TYR A 154 6.84 -1.90 -5.00
C TYR A 154 6.38 -1.81 -3.53
N PRO A 155 6.95 -2.61 -2.61
CA PRO A 155 6.46 -2.80 -1.25
C PRO A 155 6.16 -1.50 -0.51
N LEU A 156 7.09 -0.53 -0.52
CA LEU A 156 6.90 0.75 0.15
C LEU A 156 5.86 1.62 -0.57
N ASN A 157 6.02 1.88 -1.88
CA ASN A 157 5.09 2.75 -2.62
C ASN A 157 3.66 2.21 -2.57
N MET A 158 3.47 0.89 -2.70
CA MET A 158 2.13 0.27 -2.63
C MET A 158 1.52 0.38 -1.24
N ALA A 159 2.33 0.35 -0.18
CA ALA A 159 1.84 0.65 1.16
C ALA A 159 1.41 2.11 1.26
N VAL A 160 2.25 3.05 0.79
CA VAL A 160 1.94 4.50 0.76
C VAL A 160 0.64 4.79 0.02
N TRP A 161 0.46 4.24 -1.17
CA TRP A 161 -0.72 4.46 -2.02
C TRP A 161 -2.02 3.94 -1.37
N LYS A 162 -1.94 3.07 -0.38
CA LYS A 162 -3.10 2.54 0.34
C LYS A 162 -3.31 3.18 1.71
N PHE A 163 -2.26 3.32 2.52
CA PHE A 163 -2.41 3.81 3.89
C PHE A 163 -2.65 5.33 3.91
N ALA A 164 -1.93 6.11 3.09
CA ALA A 164 -1.99 7.56 3.11
C ALA A 164 -3.40 8.11 2.82
N PRO A 165 -4.13 7.67 1.76
CA PRO A 165 -5.51 8.11 1.55
C PRO A 165 -6.47 7.63 2.64
N ALA A 166 -6.28 6.41 3.15
CA ALA A 166 -7.12 5.86 4.21
C ALA A 166 -7.02 6.68 5.50
N ILE A 167 -5.80 6.95 5.94
CA ILE A 167 -5.51 7.76 7.12
C ILE A 167 -5.97 9.21 6.91
N ALA A 168 -5.72 9.82 5.74
CA ALA A 168 -6.18 11.17 5.41
C ALA A 168 -7.70 11.33 5.56
N ALA A 169 -8.45 10.32 5.12
CA ALA A 169 -9.91 10.29 5.21
C ALA A 169 -10.44 9.98 6.62
N GLY A 170 -9.58 9.63 7.59
CA GLY A 170 -9.96 9.33 8.97
C GLY A 170 -10.21 7.85 9.27
N ASN A 171 -9.75 6.94 8.41
CA ASN A 171 -9.82 5.49 8.64
C ASN A 171 -8.60 4.99 9.42
N THR A 172 -8.73 3.80 10.01
CA THR A 172 -7.60 3.01 10.51
C THR A 172 -7.32 1.85 9.58
N VAL A 173 -6.09 1.32 9.64
CA VAL A 173 -5.59 0.36 8.65
C VAL A 173 -4.93 -0.83 9.34
N VAL A 174 -5.22 -2.02 8.81
CA VAL A 174 -4.39 -3.22 9.00
C VAL A 174 -3.89 -3.64 7.62
N LEU A 175 -2.58 -3.69 7.44
CA LEU A 175 -1.94 -3.96 6.16
C LEU A 175 -1.09 -5.24 6.23
N LYS A 176 -1.29 -6.17 5.30
CA LYS A 176 -0.39 -7.31 5.08
C LYS A 176 0.43 -7.13 3.81
N PRO A 177 1.75 -6.91 3.91
CA PRO A 177 2.61 -6.88 2.74
C PRO A 177 2.76 -8.27 2.13
N SER A 178 3.35 -8.35 0.94
CA SER A 178 3.77 -9.64 0.38
C SER A 178 4.68 -10.37 1.37
N ASP A 179 4.49 -11.69 1.48
CA ASP A 179 5.29 -12.58 2.33
C ASP A 179 6.77 -12.59 1.95
N THR A 180 7.07 -12.36 0.67
CA THR A 180 8.44 -12.26 0.15
C THR A 180 9.11 -10.93 0.42
N THR A 181 8.36 -9.86 0.72
CA THR A 181 8.92 -8.51 0.85
C THR A 181 8.36 -7.67 2.02
N PRO A 182 8.25 -8.19 3.25
CA PRO A 182 7.57 -7.49 4.34
C PRO A 182 8.37 -6.33 4.95
N ALA A 183 9.69 -6.29 4.77
CA ALA A 183 10.58 -5.41 5.54
C ALA A 183 10.30 -3.91 5.32
N SER A 184 10.09 -3.47 4.08
CA SER A 184 9.87 -2.05 3.77
C SER A 184 8.59 -1.51 4.43
N THR A 185 7.52 -2.31 4.47
CA THR A 185 6.25 -1.89 5.07
C THR A 185 6.31 -1.86 6.60
N LEU A 186 7.09 -2.74 7.22
CA LEU A 186 7.35 -2.70 8.66
C LEU A 186 8.14 -1.43 9.06
N LEU A 187 9.18 -1.09 8.30
CA LEU A 187 9.91 0.17 8.48
C LEU A 187 8.98 1.39 8.36
N LEU A 188 8.10 1.40 7.36
CA LEU A 188 7.10 2.46 7.19
C LEU A 188 6.15 2.54 8.40
N ALA A 189 5.74 1.41 8.97
CA ALA A 189 4.87 1.40 10.14
C ALA A 189 5.55 1.97 11.39
N GLU A 190 6.83 1.66 11.58
CA GLU A 190 7.66 2.25 12.63
C GLU A 190 7.75 3.78 12.48
N ILE A 191 8.06 4.26 11.28
CA ILE A 191 8.12 5.70 10.97
C ILE A 191 6.76 6.37 11.22
N ALA A 192 5.67 5.73 10.79
CA ALA A 192 4.34 6.28 10.92
C ALA A 192 3.87 6.37 12.38
N ALA A 193 4.27 5.41 13.21
CA ALA A 193 3.88 5.34 14.62
C ALA A 193 4.43 6.49 15.48
N GLU A 194 5.48 7.17 15.03
CA GLU A 194 5.98 8.39 15.69
C GLU A 194 4.94 9.52 15.67
N HIS A 195 4.01 9.50 14.71
CA HIS A 195 3.10 10.62 14.42
C HIS A 195 1.62 10.24 14.43
N LEU A 196 1.30 8.98 14.73
CA LEU A 196 -0.06 8.46 14.77
C LEU A 196 -0.40 7.91 16.15
N PRO A 197 -1.67 8.02 16.60
CA PRO A 197 -2.13 7.26 17.75
C PRO A 197 -1.88 5.75 17.56
N PRO A 198 -1.55 5.01 18.63
CA PRO A 198 -1.44 3.56 18.58
C PRO A 198 -2.68 2.91 17.96
N GLY A 199 -2.45 2.00 17.00
CA GLY A 199 -3.52 1.25 16.34
C GLY A 199 -4.08 1.89 15.08
N VAL A 200 -3.72 3.14 14.73
CA VAL A 200 -4.20 3.75 13.47
C VAL A 200 -3.60 3.08 12.24
N PHE A 201 -2.33 2.69 12.30
CA PHE A 201 -1.66 1.91 11.26
C PHE A 201 -1.02 0.66 11.87
N ASN A 202 -1.46 -0.50 11.42
CA ASN A 202 -0.97 -1.79 11.86
C ASN A 202 -0.49 -2.60 10.66
N VAL A 203 0.54 -3.41 10.86
CA VAL A 203 1.10 -4.30 9.85
C VAL A 203 1.17 -5.71 10.42
N VAL A 204 0.60 -6.67 9.69
CA VAL A 204 0.71 -8.11 9.98
C VAL A 204 1.48 -8.79 8.86
N THR A 205 2.48 -9.58 9.23
CA THR A 205 3.24 -10.40 8.28
C THR A 205 2.59 -11.77 8.12
N GLY A 206 2.73 -12.40 6.96
CA GLY A 206 2.24 -13.76 6.76
C GLY A 206 1.90 -14.06 5.32
N ASN A 207 1.43 -15.28 5.08
CA ASN A 207 1.28 -15.85 3.75
C ASN A 207 -0.11 -15.58 3.16
N ARG A 208 -0.51 -16.40 2.17
CA ARG A 208 -1.85 -16.34 1.57
C ARG A 208 -2.97 -16.60 2.58
N ASP A 209 -2.81 -17.53 3.51
CA ASP A 209 -3.86 -17.90 4.46
C ASP A 209 -4.05 -16.79 5.51
N THR A 210 -2.97 -16.12 5.95
CA THR A 210 -3.07 -14.86 6.71
C THR A 210 -3.86 -13.80 5.92
N GLY A 211 -3.59 -13.68 4.62
CA GLY A 211 -4.34 -12.80 3.73
C GLY A 211 -5.82 -13.17 3.63
N ARG A 212 -6.17 -14.46 3.56
CA ARG A 212 -7.57 -14.92 3.56
C ARG A 212 -8.27 -14.53 4.87
N ALA A 213 -7.65 -14.84 6.01
CA ALA A 213 -8.17 -14.47 7.33
C ALA A 213 -8.41 -12.96 7.47
N MET A 214 -7.58 -12.13 6.83
CA MET A 214 -7.79 -10.69 6.82
C MET A 214 -9.05 -10.23 6.08
N ILE A 215 -9.42 -10.89 4.98
CA ILE A 215 -10.58 -10.51 4.16
C ILE A 215 -11.88 -11.08 4.74
N GLU A 216 -11.81 -12.29 5.30
CA GLU A 216 -12.95 -12.98 5.91
C GLU A 216 -13.35 -12.40 7.28
N ASN A 217 -12.46 -11.64 7.93
CA ASN A 217 -12.77 -10.97 9.18
C ASN A 217 -13.92 -9.95 9.03
N GLU A 218 -14.80 -9.86 10.03
CA GLU A 218 -15.99 -8.98 10.01
C GLU A 218 -15.69 -7.51 10.30
N ILE A 219 -14.58 -7.18 11.00
CA ILE A 219 -14.25 -5.81 11.40
C ILE A 219 -14.03 -4.87 10.19
N PRO A 220 -13.20 -5.19 9.17
CA PRO A 220 -12.94 -4.26 8.08
C PRO A 220 -14.16 -4.06 7.17
N GLN A 221 -14.61 -2.82 7.02
CA GLN A 221 -15.75 -2.45 6.16
C GLN A 221 -15.33 -2.20 4.70
N MET A 222 -14.02 -2.17 4.46
CA MET A 222 -13.42 -2.10 3.13
C MET A 222 -12.15 -2.95 3.08
N VAL A 223 -11.92 -3.58 1.93
CA VAL A 223 -10.67 -4.26 1.62
C VAL A 223 -10.03 -3.69 0.34
N SER A 224 -8.72 -3.46 0.39
CA SER A 224 -7.95 -2.94 -0.73
C SER A 224 -6.78 -3.87 -1.04
N ILE A 225 -6.74 -4.43 -2.24
CA ILE A 225 -5.65 -5.30 -2.68
C ILE A 225 -5.02 -4.74 -3.95
N THR A 226 -3.69 -4.79 -4.01
CA THR A 226 -2.98 -4.73 -5.28
C THR A 226 -2.30 -6.08 -5.52
N GLY A 227 -2.50 -6.69 -6.69
CA GLY A 227 -1.93 -8.01 -6.97
C GLY A 227 -2.42 -8.67 -8.26
N SER A 228 -2.34 -10.00 -8.33
CA SER A 228 -2.80 -10.74 -9.51
C SER A 228 -4.33 -10.69 -9.68
N VAL A 229 -4.81 -10.80 -10.93
CA VAL A 229 -6.25 -10.92 -11.22
C VAL A 229 -6.90 -12.05 -10.43
N ARG A 230 -6.24 -13.21 -10.36
CA ARG A 230 -6.71 -14.37 -9.56
C ARG A 230 -6.91 -14.00 -8.09
N ALA A 231 -5.93 -13.35 -7.47
CA ALA A 231 -6.03 -12.93 -6.07
C ALA A 231 -7.18 -11.91 -5.88
N GLY A 232 -7.31 -10.93 -6.79
CA GLY A 232 -8.41 -9.97 -6.76
C GLY A 232 -9.78 -10.62 -6.83
N MET A 233 -9.95 -11.64 -7.68
CA MET A 233 -11.22 -12.40 -7.76
C MET A 233 -11.55 -13.13 -6.46
N GLU A 234 -10.56 -13.75 -5.81
CA GLU A 234 -10.78 -14.42 -4.51
C GLU A 234 -11.13 -13.41 -3.40
N VAL A 235 -10.46 -12.27 -3.37
CA VAL A 235 -10.81 -11.17 -2.45
C VAL A 235 -12.23 -10.68 -2.70
N ALA A 236 -12.62 -10.45 -3.95
CA ALA A 236 -13.95 -9.98 -4.29
C ALA A 236 -15.06 -10.97 -3.89
N LYS A 237 -14.83 -12.27 -4.10
CA LYS A 237 -15.78 -13.33 -3.68
C LYS A 237 -15.95 -13.36 -2.17
N SER A 238 -14.84 -13.32 -1.42
CA SER A 238 -14.86 -13.35 0.04
C SER A 238 -15.50 -12.09 0.62
N ALA A 239 -15.14 -10.92 0.11
CA ALA A 239 -15.70 -9.63 0.50
C ALA A 239 -17.22 -9.52 0.29
N ALA A 240 -17.76 -10.21 -0.72
CA ALA A 240 -19.19 -10.19 -1.04
C ALA A 240 -20.07 -10.84 0.04
N ALA A 241 -19.53 -11.74 0.87
CA ALA A 241 -20.29 -12.40 1.93
C ALA A 241 -20.82 -11.41 2.99
N ASP A 242 -20.16 -10.26 3.13
CA ASP A 242 -20.49 -9.20 4.09
C ASP A 242 -20.56 -7.82 3.39
N VAL A 243 -20.70 -7.82 2.05
CA VAL A 243 -20.86 -6.63 1.21
C VAL A 243 -19.78 -5.56 1.46
N LYS A 244 -18.56 -5.98 1.80
CA LYS A 244 -17.43 -5.07 2.04
C LYS A 244 -17.11 -4.29 0.77
N LYS A 245 -16.76 -3.01 0.92
CA LYS A 245 -16.24 -2.23 -0.22
C LYS A 245 -14.93 -2.83 -0.69
N VAL A 246 -14.72 -2.91 -2.00
CA VAL A 246 -13.47 -3.44 -2.58
C VAL A 246 -12.78 -2.38 -3.42
N HIS A 247 -11.45 -2.32 -3.30
CA HIS A 247 -10.58 -1.59 -4.21
C HIS A 247 -9.52 -2.54 -4.75
N LEU A 248 -9.57 -2.82 -6.05
CA LEU A 248 -8.83 -3.90 -6.69
C LEU A 248 -7.94 -3.34 -7.80
N GLU A 249 -6.65 -3.19 -7.51
CA GLU A 249 -5.63 -2.85 -8.52
C GLU A 249 -4.95 -4.14 -8.97
N LEU A 250 -5.24 -4.57 -10.20
CA LEU A 250 -4.90 -5.91 -10.66
C LEU A 250 -3.87 -5.87 -11.81
N GLY A 251 -3.54 -7.04 -12.36
CA GLY A 251 -2.57 -7.15 -13.44
C GLY A 251 -3.03 -6.46 -14.72
N GLY A 252 -2.14 -5.67 -15.32
CA GLY A 252 -2.31 -5.05 -16.63
C GLY A 252 -1.64 -5.84 -17.77
N LYS A 253 -1.91 -5.39 -19.00
CA LYS A 253 -1.22 -5.85 -20.21
C LYS A 253 -1.07 -4.68 -21.19
N ALA A 254 -0.38 -3.62 -20.75
CA ALA A 254 -0.36 -2.32 -21.41
C ALA A 254 0.22 -2.40 -22.85
N PRO A 255 -0.54 -1.96 -23.87
CA PRO A 255 -0.03 -1.78 -25.22
C PRO A 255 0.70 -0.43 -25.36
N VAL A 256 1.77 -0.40 -26.12
CA VAL A 256 2.38 0.81 -26.68
C VAL A 256 2.12 0.79 -28.19
N ILE A 257 1.51 1.84 -28.72
CA ILE A 257 1.15 1.95 -30.14
C ILE A 257 2.02 3.01 -30.78
N VAL A 258 2.78 2.64 -31.82
CA VAL A 258 3.71 3.53 -32.52
C VAL A 258 3.20 3.78 -33.93
N PHE A 259 2.83 5.04 -34.20
CA PHE A 259 2.33 5.49 -35.50
C PHE A 259 3.46 6.04 -36.39
N PRO A 260 3.23 6.17 -37.72
CA PRO A 260 4.26 6.61 -38.66
C PRO A 260 4.80 8.03 -38.43
N ASP A 261 4.03 8.87 -37.74
CA ASP A 261 4.39 10.25 -37.39
C ASP A 261 5.08 10.38 -36.03
N ALA A 262 5.33 9.27 -35.34
CA ALA A 262 6.08 9.26 -34.08
C ALA A 262 7.58 9.53 -34.30
N ASP A 263 8.19 10.18 -33.32
CA ASP A 263 9.65 10.23 -33.19
C ASP A 263 10.15 8.84 -32.75
N LEU A 264 10.60 8.02 -33.70
CA LEU A 264 10.91 6.61 -33.49
C LEU A 264 12.05 6.40 -32.49
N GLN A 265 13.07 7.27 -32.51
CA GLN A 265 14.20 7.19 -31.60
C GLN A 265 13.75 7.50 -30.16
N LYS A 266 12.92 8.53 -29.96
CA LYS A 266 12.34 8.81 -28.64
C LYS A 266 11.39 7.71 -28.18
N ALA A 267 10.56 7.20 -29.08
CA ALA A 267 9.64 6.10 -28.79
C ALA A 267 10.41 4.86 -28.32
N ALA A 268 11.45 4.43 -29.06
CA ALA A 268 12.28 3.29 -28.69
C ALA A 268 12.94 3.48 -27.31
N ALA A 269 13.53 4.66 -27.06
CA ALA A 269 14.16 4.96 -25.77
C ALA A 269 13.16 4.90 -24.60
N GLN A 270 11.96 5.46 -24.78
CA GLN A 270 10.91 5.42 -23.76
C GLN A 270 10.35 4.02 -23.54
N ILE A 271 10.18 3.24 -24.61
CA ILE A 271 9.73 1.84 -24.53
C ILE A 271 10.71 0.99 -23.73
N VAL A 272 12.02 1.19 -23.92
CA VAL A 272 13.03 0.49 -23.11
C VAL A 272 12.85 0.80 -21.63
N VAL A 273 12.71 2.07 -21.27
CA VAL A 273 12.47 2.46 -19.86
C VAL A 273 11.16 1.86 -19.35
N ALA A 274 10.04 2.04 -20.07
CA ALA A 274 8.72 1.58 -19.65
C ALA A 274 8.58 0.04 -19.62
N GLY A 275 9.39 -0.69 -20.38
CA GLY A 275 9.37 -2.15 -20.45
C GLY A 275 10.32 -2.85 -19.48
N TYR A 276 11.48 -2.23 -19.17
CA TYR A 276 12.54 -2.86 -18.40
C TYR A 276 12.81 -2.21 -17.03
N PHE A 277 12.20 -1.06 -16.72
CA PHE A 277 12.26 -0.52 -15.36
C PHE A 277 11.73 -1.55 -14.36
N ASN A 278 12.40 -1.66 -13.20
CA ASN A 278 12.14 -2.70 -12.19
C ASN A 278 12.16 -4.14 -12.79
N ALA A 279 13.02 -4.39 -13.78
CA ALA A 279 13.09 -5.64 -14.54
C ALA A 279 11.76 -6.02 -15.24
N GLY A 280 10.94 -5.02 -15.59
CA GLY A 280 9.61 -5.20 -16.18
C GLY A 280 8.54 -5.67 -15.19
N GLN A 281 8.85 -5.70 -13.89
CA GLN A 281 7.94 -6.15 -12.83
C GLN A 281 7.02 -5.00 -12.37
N ASP A 282 6.30 -4.42 -13.33
CA ASP A 282 5.41 -3.29 -13.12
C ASP A 282 4.02 -3.62 -13.70
N CYS A 283 2.94 -3.26 -13.00
CA CYS A 283 1.58 -3.49 -13.48
C CYS A 283 1.25 -2.66 -14.73
N THR A 284 1.98 -1.56 -14.94
CA THR A 284 1.86 -0.64 -16.08
C THR A 284 2.96 -0.83 -17.13
N ALA A 285 3.85 -1.83 -16.96
CA ALA A 285 4.95 -2.09 -17.89
C ALA A 285 4.49 -2.18 -19.35
N ALA A 286 5.30 -1.63 -20.26
CA ALA A 286 5.11 -1.77 -21.70
C ALA A 286 5.27 -3.24 -22.11
N THR A 287 4.16 -3.97 -22.27
CA THR A 287 4.17 -5.44 -22.45
C THR A 287 3.81 -5.88 -23.86
N ARG A 288 3.22 -5.00 -24.67
CA ARG A 288 2.87 -5.27 -26.07
C ARG A 288 3.20 -4.05 -26.90
N ILE A 289 4.13 -4.17 -27.83
CA ILE A 289 4.52 -3.07 -28.72
C ILE A 289 3.86 -3.32 -30.07
N LEU A 290 3.01 -2.40 -30.49
CA LEU A 290 2.24 -2.46 -31.73
C LEU A 290 2.72 -1.32 -32.63
N VAL A 291 3.55 -1.65 -33.61
CA VAL A 291 4.16 -0.67 -34.51
C VAL A 291 3.44 -0.70 -35.86
N HIS A 292 3.14 0.47 -36.39
CA HIS A 292 2.54 0.60 -37.71
C HIS A 292 3.47 0.07 -38.80
N GLU A 293 2.95 -0.64 -39.81
CA GLU A 293 3.73 -1.30 -40.86
C GLU A 293 4.77 -0.40 -41.54
N ASN A 294 4.41 0.86 -41.84
CA ASN A 294 5.30 1.86 -42.44
C ASN A 294 6.56 2.21 -41.62
N VAL A 295 6.59 1.91 -40.32
CA VAL A 295 7.70 2.24 -39.40
C VAL A 295 8.06 1.05 -38.50
N HIS A 296 7.77 -0.17 -38.96
CA HIS A 296 8.01 -1.41 -38.20
C HIS A 296 9.49 -1.76 -38.05
N ASP A 297 10.27 -1.59 -39.13
CA ASP A 297 11.70 -1.91 -39.21
C ASP A 297 12.57 -0.75 -38.71
#